data_AF-A0AAN5VPY0-F1
#
_entry.id   AF-A0AAN5VPY0-F1
#
_cell.length_a   1.000
_cell.length_b   1.000
_cell.length_c   1.000
_cell.angle_alpha   90.00
_cell.angle_beta   90.00
_cell.angle_gamma   90.00
#
_symmetry.space_group_name_H-M   'P 1'
#
loop_
_entity.id
_entity.type
_entity.pdbx_description
1 polymer ?
#
loop_
_entity_poly.entity_id
_entity_poly.type
_entity_poly.pdbx_seq_one_letter_code
_entity_poly.pdbx_strand_id
1 'polypeptide(L)'
;MNKSNILEKKEKKKKLCINHQILKVDSKNCFLEVMANSFTIDKVLINFRKYDNNAQSGEKFTQQVDIFIDPKVALLLCHDILSGKIAKLANISQSKAEKEGSKFPTEVWRTLGGTSAKELKKQNRERKDGCAVSRSLKLLPGEKKGFLFTAESGKGEETDKGLIVPKYGRNPDNRVAIPLDSNQLKIFAIMIKTHIEAFLALKYNPYIPDSFCTIVEIEE
;
A
#
# COMPACT_ATOMS: atom_id res chain seq x y z
N MET A 1 24.77 -38.40 -36.00
CA MET A 1 23.65 -37.45 -35.76
C MET A 1 22.68 -38.10 -34.79
N ASN A 2 22.76 -37.76 -33.49
CA ASN A 2 21.98 -38.41 -32.44
C ASN A 2 20.78 -37.57 -31.99
N LYS A 3 19.60 -38.20 -31.97
CA LYS A 3 18.28 -37.70 -31.55
C LYS A 3 18.15 -37.44 -30.03
N SER A 4 19.25 -37.15 -29.34
CA SER A 4 19.25 -36.95 -27.88
C SER A 4 19.14 -35.48 -27.45
N ASN A 5 18.98 -34.54 -28.37
CA ASN A 5 18.99 -33.10 -28.10
C ASN A 5 17.59 -32.43 -27.96
N ILE A 6 16.53 -33.21 -27.73
CA ILE A 6 15.14 -32.69 -27.78
C ILE A 6 14.42 -32.69 -26.42
N LEU A 7 14.98 -33.27 -25.34
CA LEU A 7 14.20 -33.51 -24.10
C LEU A 7 14.74 -32.93 -22.78
N GLU A 8 15.82 -32.14 -22.76
CA GLU A 8 16.31 -31.55 -21.50
C GLU A 8 16.58 -30.04 -21.57
N LYS A 9 15.64 -29.28 -22.14
CA LYS A 9 15.43 -27.90 -21.72
C LYS A 9 14.26 -27.88 -20.74
N LYS A 10 14.51 -28.25 -19.48
CA LYS A 10 13.66 -27.82 -18.36
C LYS A 10 13.77 -26.29 -18.29
N GLU A 11 12.89 -25.60 -19.01
CA GLU A 11 12.75 -24.15 -18.92
C GLU A 11 12.44 -23.80 -17.46
N LYS A 12 13.43 -23.22 -16.75
CA LYS A 12 13.18 -22.46 -15.53
C LYS A 12 12.26 -21.30 -15.91
N LYS A 13 10.94 -21.49 -15.73
CA LYS A 13 9.94 -20.43 -15.91
C LYS A 13 10.31 -19.28 -14.97
N LYS A 14 10.84 -18.20 -15.54
CA LYS A 14 11.20 -16.98 -14.83
C LYS A 14 9.92 -16.34 -14.31
N LYS A 15 9.78 -16.19 -12.99
CA LYS A 15 8.68 -15.46 -12.34
C LYS A 15 8.60 -14.06 -12.97
N LEU A 16 7.59 -13.81 -13.80
CA LEU A 16 7.36 -12.50 -14.39
C LEU A 16 6.67 -11.63 -13.33
N CYS A 17 7.42 -11.14 -12.35
CA CYS A 17 6.89 -10.13 -11.44
C CYS A 17 6.80 -8.81 -12.21
N ILE A 18 5.58 -8.25 -12.32
CA ILE A 18 5.37 -6.93 -12.90
C ILE A 18 6.06 -5.89 -12.01
N ASN A 19 7.33 -5.55 -12.28
CA ASN A 19 8.03 -4.50 -11.54
C ASN A 19 7.82 -3.15 -12.23
N HIS A 20 6.67 -2.54 -11.96
CA HIS A 20 6.28 -1.29 -12.59
C HIS A 20 5.72 -0.32 -11.55
N GLN A 21 6.23 0.92 -11.55
CA GLN A 21 5.71 2.01 -10.74
C GLN A 21 4.55 2.67 -11.49
N ILE A 22 3.35 2.62 -10.91
CA ILE A 22 2.12 3.19 -11.47
C ILE A 22 2.15 4.71 -11.36
N LEU A 23 2.51 5.21 -10.18
CA LEU A 23 2.64 6.62 -9.89
C LEU A 23 3.56 6.85 -8.71
N LYS A 24 4.13 8.05 -8.63
CA LYS A 24 4.90 8.53 -7.48
C LYS A 24 4.49 9.96 -7.15
N VAL A 25 4.32 10.25 -5.86
CA VAL A 25 4.09 11.60 -5.34
C VAL A 25 5.20 11.92 -4.35
N ASP A 26 6.05 12.87 -4.72
CA ASP A 26 7.15 13.35 -3.89
C ASP A 26 6.71 14.51 -2.99
N SER A 27 7.31 14.59 -1.81
CA SER A 27 7.23 15.69 -0.86
C SER A 27 8.60 15.90 -0.21
N LYS A 28 8.72 16.88 0.69
CA LYS A 28 10.00 17.21 1.34
C LYS A 28 10.52 16.00 2.13
N ASN A 29 11.59 15.38 1.62
CA ASN A 29 12.28 14.24 2.24
C ASN A 29 11.40 12.99 2.42
N CYS A 30 10.30 12.88 1.68
CA CYS A 30 9.43 11.70 1.69
C CYS A 30 8.69 11.55 0.37
N PHE A 31 8.23 10.35 0.08
CA PHE A 31 7.35 10.08 -1.06
C PHE A 31 6.38 8.95 -0.76
N LEU A 32 5.31 8.89 -1.55
CA LEU A 32 4.56 7.66 -1.76
C LEU A 32 4.72 7.21 -3.21
N GLU A 33 4.72 5.90 -3.44
CA GLU A 33 4.65 5.31 -4.76
C GLU A 33 3.65 4.14 -4.75
N VAL A 34 2.97 3.95 -5.87
CA VAL A 34 2.08 2.80 -6.08
C VAL A 34 2.76 1.86 -7.05
N MET A 35 2.84 0.57 -6.67
CA MET A 35 3.52 -0.47 -7.45
C MET A 35 2.52 -1.48 -7.99
N ALA A 36 2.72 -1.92 -9.24
CA ALA A 36 1.89 -2.94 -9.87
C ALA A 36 2.26 -4.38 -9.46
N ASN A 37 3.43 -4.56 -8.81
CA ASN A 37 4.00 -5.87 -8.51
C ASN A 37 3.20 -6.73 -7.53
N SER A 38 2.25 -6.16 -6.79
CA SER A 38 1.41 -6.88 -5.85
C SER A 38 0.07 -7.35 -6.44
N PHE A 39 -0.25 -7.00 -7.69
CA PHE A 39 -1.52 -7.43 -8.30
C PHE A 39 -1.60 -8.97 -8.42
N THR A 40 -0.48 -9.65 -8.63
CA THR A 40 -0.43 -11.12 -8.70
C THR A 40 -0.75 -11.82 -7.37
N ILE A 41 -0.71 -11.09 -6.24
CA ILE A 41 -1.19 -11.57 -4.92
C ILE A 41 -2.54 -10.93 -4.54
N ASP A 42 -3.27 -10.41 -5.52
CA ASP A 42 -4.55 -9.72 -5.35
C ASP A 42 -4.48 -8.57 -4.33
N LYS A 43 -3.41 -7.76 -4.41
CA LYS A 43 -3.23 -6.55 -3.59
C LYS A 43 -2.77 -5.35 -4.41
N VAL A 44 -3.12 -4.15 -3.96
CA VAL A 44 -2.51 -2.88 -4.37
C VAL A 44 -1.42 -2.55 -3.35
N LEU A 45 -0.19 -2.35 -3.80
CA LEU A 45 0.94 -1.96 -2.95
C LEU A 45 1.17 -0.46 -3.06
N ILE A 46 1.17 0.21 -1.91
CA ILE A 46 1.56 1.60 -1.78
C ILE A 46 2.72 1.68 -0.79
N ASN A 47 3.89 2.05 -1.30
CA ASN A 47 5.07 2.25 -0.48
C ASN A 47 5.12 3.70 -0.01
N PHE A 48 5.33 3.89 1.27
CA PHE A 48 5.64 5.18 1.86
C PHE A 48 7.07 5.16 2.37
N ARG A 49 7.84 6.17 2.00
CA ARG A 49 9.26 6.29 2.36
C ARG A 49 9.54 7.69 2.87
N LYS A 50 10.30 7.77 3.96
CA LYS A 50 10.96 8.99 4.43
C LYS A 50 12.46 8.77 4.36
N TYR A 51 13.20 9.77 3.95
CA TYR A 51 14.64 9.66 3.78
C TYR A 51 15.40 10.87 4.33
N ASP A 52 16.67 10.67 4.63
CA ASP A 52 17.63 11.72 4.90
C ASP A 52 18.63 11.81 3.75
N ASN A 53 18.68 12.97 3.09
CA ASN A 53 19.59 13.20 1.97
C ASN A 53 21.06 13.25 2.40
N ASN A 54 21.31 13.51 3.68
CA ASN A 54 22.66 13.61 4.24
C ASN A 54 23.20 12.26 4.73
N ALA A 55 22.35 11.23 4.81
CA ALA A 55 22.75 9.89 5.23
C ALA A 55 23.58 9.18 4.15
N GLN A 56 24.42 8.24 4.60
CA GLN A 56 25.28 7.45 3.73
C GLN A 56 24.47 6.65 2.69
N SER A 57 25.07 6.41 1.53
CA SER A 57 24.44 5.62 0.47
C SER A 57 24.12 4.21 0.97
N GLY A 58 22.86 3.78 0.85
CA GLY A 58 22.36 2.51 1.41
C GLY A 58 21.50 2.66 2.66
N GLU A 59 21.64 3.75 3.42
CA GLU A 59 20.91 3.99 4.67
C GLU A 59 19.99 5.23 4.60
N LYS A 60 19.73 5.72 3.39
CA LYS A 60 18.97 6.96 3.20
C LYS A 60 17.56 6.89 3.74
N PHE A 61 16.90 5.73 3.75
CA PHE A 61 15.53 5.60 4.25
C PHE A 61 15.48 5.55 5.78
N THR A 62 14.93 6.60 6.39
CA THR A 62 14.74 6.71 7.84
C THR A 62 13.45 6.07 8.32
N GLN A 63 12.41 6.04 7.49
CA GLN A 63 11.14 5.38 7.82
C GLN A 63 10.50 4.76 6.58
N GLN A 64 9.91 3.59 6.75
CA GLN A 64 9.32 2.81 5.66
C GLN A 64 8.02 2.16 6.10
N VAL A 65 6.97 2.31 5.28
CA VAL A 65 5.68 1.65 5.50
C VAL A 65 5.14 1.13 4.17
N ASP A 66 4.85 -0.17 4.11
CA ASP A 66 4.29 -0.83 2.93
C ASP A 66 2.82 -1.15 3.18
N ILE A 67 1.92 -0.49 2.45
CA ILE A 67 0.48 -0.69 2.60
C ILE A 67 -0.02 -1.60 1.48
N PHE A 68 -0.57 -2.74 1.88
CA PHE A 68 -1.27 -3.66 0.97
C PHE A 68 -2.77 -3.49 1.14
N ILE A 69 -3.46 -3.12 0.05
CA ILE A 69 -4.90 -2.89 0.05
C ILE A 69 -5.58 -3.92 -0.84
N ASP A 70 -6.71 -4.44 -0.40
CA ASP A 70 -7.59 -5.22 -1.27
C ASP A 70 -8.06 -4.38 -2.46
N PRO A 71 -7.99 -4.87 -3.72
CA PRO A 71 -8.42 -4.11 -4.90
C PRO A 71 -9.84 -3.56 -4.80
N LYS A 72 -10.77 -4.26 -4.14
CA LYS A 72 -12.15 -3.80 -3.95
C LYS A 72 -12.19 -2.58 -3.02
N VAL A 73 -11.43 -2.62 -1.93
CA VAL A 73 -11.31 -1.49 -0.99
C VAL A 73 -10.63 -0.30 -1.65
N ALA A 74 -9.61 -0.55 -2.48
CA ALA A 74 -8.95 0.50 -3.25
C ALA A 74 -9.89 1.15 -4.28
N LEU A 75 -10.70 0.37 -5.01
CA LEU A 75 -11.70 0.89 -5.95
C LEU A 75 -12.78 1.71 -5.25
N LEU A 76 -13.24 1.28 -4.06
CA LEU A 76 -14.17 2.07 -3.24
C LEU A 76 -13.58 3.42 -2.84
N LEU A 77 -12.31 3.45 -2.40
CA LEU A 77 -11.62 4.71 -2.13
C LEU A 77 -11.52 5.58 -3.40
N CYS A 78 -11.18 5.00 -4.55
CA CYS A 78 -11.11 5.74 -5.81
C CYS A 78 -12.46 6.38 -6.15
N HIS A 79 -13.56 5.63 -6.01
CA HIS A 79 -14.91 6.15 -6.23
C HIS A 79 -15.27 7.27 -5.25
N ASP A 80 -14.97 7.11 -3.95
CA ASP A 80 -15.22 8.12 -2.92
C ASP A 80 -14.41 9.40 -3.15
N ILE A 81 -13.20 9.30 -3.71
CA ILE A 81 -12.39 10.45 -4.13
C ILE A 81 -13.04 11.14 -5.33
N LEU A 82 -13.34 10.39 -6.40
CA LEU A 82 -13.78 10.94 -7.68
C LEU A 82 -15.21 11.50 -7.62
N SER A 83 -16.07 10.96 -6.78
CA SER A 83 -17.42 11.48 -6.51
C SER A 83 -17.43 12.77 -5.69
N GLY A 84 -16.28 13.19 -5.15
CA GLY A 84 -16.18 14.35 -4.27
C GLY A 84 -16.63 14.09 -2.82
N LYS A 85 -17.03 12.85 -2.48
CA LYS A 85 -17.40 12.47 -1.10
C LYS A 85 -16.27 12.72 -0.12
N ILE A 86 -15.02 12.35 -0.47
CA ILE A 86 -13.84 12.62 0.36
C ILE A 86 -13.64 14.12 0.60
N ALA A 87 -13.81 14.96 -0.44
CA ALA A 87 -13.69 16.40 -0.29
C ALA A 87 -14.76 16.98 0.64
N LYS A 88 -16.01 16.51 0.51
CA LYS A 88 -17.12 16.90 1.41
C LYS A 88 -16.84 16.49 2.86
N LEU A 89 -16.42 15.25 3.09
CA LEU A 89 -16.06 14.75 4.43
C LEU A 89 -14.89 15.53 5.01
N ALA A 90 -13.93 15.92 4.19
CA ALA A 90 -12.77 16.69 4.64
C ALA A 90 -13.16 18.08 5.13
N ASN A 91 -14.03 18.77 4.41
CA ASN A 91 -14.57 20.06 4.84
C ASN A 91 -15.36 19.93 6.15
N ILE A 92 -16.21 18.91 6.27
CA ILE A 92 -16.97 18.65 7.51
C ILE A 92 -16.02 18.42 8.70
N SER A 93 -14.99 17.59 8.50
CA SER A 93 -14.01 17.27 9.55
C SER A 93 -13.19 18.49 9.97
N GLN A 94 -12.77 19.34 9.01
CA GLN A 94 -12.10 20.61 9.31
C GLN A 94 -13.00 21.55 10.10
N SER A 95 -14.22 21.81 9.63
CA SER A 95 -15.15 22.69 10.32
C SER A 95 -15.53 22.19 11.71
N LYS A 96 -15.59 20.87 11.92
CA LYS A 96 -15.80 20.28 13.24
C LYS A 96 -14.61 20.56 14.16
N ALA A 97 -13.39 20.34 13.67
CA ALA A 97 -12.18 20.59 14.44
C ALA A 97 -12.03 22.07 14.85
N GLU A 98 -12.35 22.99 13.93
CA GLU A 98 -12.36 24.44 14.21
C GLU A 98 -13.38 24.80 15.30
N LYS A 99 -14.61 24.27 15.22
CA LYS A 99 -15.66 24.50 16.22
C LYS A 99 -15.33 23.95 17.60
N GLU A 100 -14.67 22.79 17.64
CA GLU A 100 -14.30 22.09 18.88
C GLU A 100 -12.95 22.55 19.45
N GLY A 101 -12.25 23.49 18.79
CA GLY A 101 -10.89 23.91 19.17
C GLY A 101 -9.86 22.78 19.08
N SER A 102 -10.15 21.74 18.29
CA SER A 102 -9.26 20.59 18.12
C SER A 102 -8.11 20.95 17.19
N LYS A 103 -6.88 20.66 17.62
CA LYS A 103 -5.66 20.94 16.84
C LYS A 103 -5.62 20.21 15.50
N PHE A 104 -6.24 19.02 15.41
CA PHE A 104 -6.18 18.18 14.23
C PHE A 104 -7.57 17.66 13.84
N PRO A 105 -7.95 17.73 12.56
CA PRO A 105 -9.18 17.12 12.08
C PRO A 105 -9.11 15.59 12.13
N THR A 106 -10.27 14.95 12.27
CA THR A 106 -10.41 13.50 12.22
C THR A 106 -10.19 12.98 10.79
N GLU A 107 -9.65 11.76 10.66
CA GLU A 107 -9.54 11.12 9.35
C GLU A 107 -10.90 10.92 8.67
N VAL A 108 -10.92 11.07 7.34
CA VAL A 108 -12.13 10.88 6.53
C VAL A 108 -12.20 9.50 5.89
N TRP A 109 -11.08 8.78 5.89
CA TRP A 109 -10.98 7.40 5.44
C TRP A 109 -9.80 6.73 6.11
N ARG A 110 -9.92 5.43 6.39
CA ARG A 110 -8.81 4.61 6.89
C ARG A 110 -8.94 3.16 6.43
N THR A 111 -7.80 2.49 6.34
CA THR A 111 -7.72 1.04 6.25
C THR A 111 -6.68 0.49 7.23
N LEU A 112 -6.93 -0.72 7.72
CA LEU A 112 -6.04 -1.47 8.59
C LEU A 112 -5.54 -2.71 7.86
N GLY A 113 -4.29 -3.07 8.12
CA GLY A 113 -3.67 -4.29 7.65
C GLY A 113 -2.53 -4.68 8.57
N GLY A 114 -1.76 -5.68 8.16
CA GLY A 114 -0.67 -6.16 8.97
C GLY A 114 -0.17 -7.52 8.56
N THR A 115 0.73 -8.06 9.37
CA THR A 115 1.24 -9.42 9.24
C THR A 115 1.26 -10.02 10.64
N SER A 116 0.65 -11.19 10.80
CA SER A 116 0.56 -11.86 12.11
C SER A 116 1.94 -12.27 12.60
N ALA A 117 2.10 -12.42 13.91
CA ALA A 117 3.36 -12.87 14.51
C ALA A 117 3.80 -14.23 13.92
N LYS A 118 2.84 -15.14 13.73
CA LYS A 118 3.07 -16.46 13.13
C LYS A 118 3.62 -16.37 11.71
N GLU A 119 3.08 -15.47 10.89
CA GLU A 119 3.51 -15.31 9.50
C GLU A 119 4.87 -14.59 9.41
N LEU A 120 5.11 -13.60 10.28
CA LEU A 120 6.42 -12.98 10.42
C LEU A 120 7.50 -13.99 10.81
N LYS A 121 7.16 -14.96 11.68
CA LYS A 121 8.06 -16.06 12.05
C LYS A 121 8.47 -16.92 10.87
N LYS A 122 7.51 -17.34 10.04
CA LYS A 122 7.82 -18.10 8.82
C LYS A 122 8.73 -17.34 7.86
N GLN A 123 8.63 -16.01 7.85
CA GLN A 123 9.42 -15.14 6.98
C GLN A 123 10.78 -14.75 7.57
N ASN A 124 11.15 -15.22 8.76
CA ASN A 124 12.33 -14.76 9.52
C ASN A 124 12.34 -13.23 9.71
N ARG A 125 11.16 -12.64 9.93
CA ARG A 125 10.93 -11.20 10.11
C ARG A 125 10.23 -10.90 11.44
N GLU A 126 10.44 -11.75 12.44
CA GLU A 126 9.85 -11.59 13.77
C GLU A 126 10.23 -10.23 14.38
N ARG A 127 9.26 -9.60 15.02
CA ARG A 127 9.54 -8.42 15.84
C ARG A 127 10.25 -8.85 17.12
N LYS A 128 11.08 -7.97 17.67
CA LYS A 128 11.74 -8.18 18.98
C LYS A 128 10.75 -8.44 20.12
N ASP A 129 9.55 -7.88 20.03
CA ASP A 129 8.47 -8.02 21.02
C ASP A 129 7.56 -9.24 20.78
N GLY A 130 7.84 -10.06 19.75
CA GLY A 130 7.04 -11.24 19.39
C GLY A 130 5.62 -10.94 18.90
N CYS A 131 5.26 -9.66 18.70
CA CYS A 131 3.91 -9.26 18.33
C CYS A 131 3.70 -9.27 16.80
N ALA A 132 2.45 -9.09 16.37
CA ALA A 132 2.14 -8.83 14.97
C ALA A 132 2.65 -7.44 14.56
N VAL A 133 2.83 -7.22 13.26
CA VAL A 133 3.03 -5.87 12.69
C VAL A 133 1.68 -5.36 12.23
N SER A 134 1.17 -4.29 12.84
CA SER A 134 0.03 -3.55 12.31
C SER A 134 0.50 -2.47 11.35
N ARG A 135 -0.28 -2.24 10.29
CA ARG A 135 -0.10 -1.15 9.35
C ARG A 135 -1.42 -0.44 9.15
N SER A 136 -1.40 0.89 9.08
CA SER A 136 -2.59 1.67 8.79
C SER A 136 -2.29 2.75 7.76
N LEU A 137 -3.27 3.00 6.89
CA LEU A 137 -3.27 4.14 5.99
C LEU A 137 -4.51 4.97 6.30
N LYS A 138 -4.30 6.26 6.52
CA LYS A 138 -5.34 7.24 6.86
C LYS A 138 -5.32 8.36 5.83
N LEU A 139 -6.49 8.86 5.46
CA LEU A 139 -6.67 10.07 4.68
C LEU A 139 -7.28 11.14 5.58
N LEU A 140 -6.56 12.24 5.78
CA LEU A 140 -6.98 13.35 6.63
C LEU A 140 -7.13 14.62 5.80
N PRO A 141 -7.90 15.61 6.27
CA PRO A 141 -7.84 16.96 5.72
C PRO A 141 -6.48 17.61 6.00
N GLY A 142 -5.92 18.31 5.01
CA GLY A 142 -4.69 19.10 5.17
C GLY A 142 -4.93 20.50 5.72
N GLU A 143 -3.92 21.11 6.36
CA GLU A 143 -4.04 22.38 7.10
C GLU A 143 -4.53 23.60 6.29
N LYS A 144 -4.21 23.71 4.99
CA LYS A 144 -4.52 24.90 4.17
C LYS A 144 -5.54 24.67 3.04
N LYS A 145 -6.21 23.52 3.03
CA LYS A 145 -7.00 22.91 1.91
C LYS A 145 -6.14 22.07 0.97
N GLY A 146 -6.09 20.80 1.33
CA GLY A 146 -5.53 19.68 0.60
C GLY A 146 -5.90 18.43 1.37
N PHE A 147 -5.12 17.39 1.18
CA PHE A 147 -5.30 16.10 1.83
C PHE A 147 -3.97 15.65 2.41
N LEU A 148 -4.02 14.76 3.38
CA LEU A 148 -2.84 14.20 4.01
C LEU A 148 -3.01 12.69 4.09
N PHE A 149 -2.23 11.95 3.29
CA PHE A 149 -2.06 10.53 3.54
C PHE A 149 -1.10 10.34 4.70
N THR A 150 -1.48 9.55 5.69
CA THR A 150 -0.61 9.13 6.78
C THR A 150 -0.55 7.62 6.83
N ALA A 151 0.62 7.07 6.56
CA ALA A 151 0.91 5.66 6.69
C ALA A 151 1.70 5.41 7.98
N GLU A 152 1.22 4.47 8.79
CA GLU A 152 1.85 4.09 10.06
C GLU A 152 2.07 2.59 10.12
N SER A 153 3.14 2.18 10.80
CA SER A 153 3.33 0.78 11.17
C SER A 153 3.90 0.66 12.58
N GLY A 154 3.57 -0.41 13.28
CA GLY A 154 4.20 -0.73 14.56
C GLY A 154 3.62 -1.99 15.17
N LYS A 155 3.70 -2.09 16.50
CA LYS A 155 3.12 -3.19 17.27
C LYS A 155 1.63 -3.37 16.96
N GLY A 156 1.25 -4.59 16.61
CA GLY A 156 -0.12 -5.00 16.36
C GLY A 156 -0.55 -6.16 17.24
N GLU A 157 -1.87 -6.32 17.33
CA GLU A 157 -2.52 -7.45 18.00
C GLU A 157 -3.57 -8.03 17.06
N GLU A 158 -3.57 -9.36 16.94
CA GLU A 158 -4.55 -10.08 16.14
C GLU A 158 -5.80 -10.31 16.98
N THR A 159 -6.94 -9.85 16.48
CA THR A 159 -8.25 -10.12 17.07
C THR A 159 -8.72 -11.54 16.74
N ASP A 160 -9.73 -12.04 17.45
CA ASP A 160 -10.31 -13.36 17.22
C ASP A 160 -10.81 -13.59 15.78
N LYS A 161 -11.09 -12.50 15.05
CA LYS A 161 -11.53 -12.53 13.64
C LYS A 161 -10.37 -12.47 12.64
N GLY A 162 -9.12 -12.55 13.09
CA GLY A 162 -7.91 -12.45 12.26
C GLY A 162 -7.57 -11.03 11.80
N LEU A 163 -8.31 -10.00 12.24
CA LEU A 163 -7.97 -8.61 11.95
C LEU A 163 -6.84 -8.16 12.88
N ILE A 164 -5.79 -7.55 12.32
CA ILE A 164 -4.66 -7.00 13.08
C ILE A 164 -4.92 -5.51 13.36
N VAL A 165 -5.01 -5.17 14.65
CA VAL A 165 -5.25 -3.81 15.11
C VAL A 165 -3.98 -3.19 15.71
N PRO A 166 -3.78 -1.86 15.55
CA PRO A 166 -2.60 -1.20 16.10
C PRO A 166 -2.65 -1.11 17.63
N LYS A 167 -1.53 -1.42 18.29
CA LYS A 167 -1.34 -1.31 19.75
C LYS A 167 -0.19 -0.37 20.13
N TYR A 168 0.07 0.62 19.28
CA TYR A 168 1.12 1.62 19.46
C TYR A 168 0.60 3.02 19.84
N GLY A 169 -0.73 3.20 19.98
CA GLY A 169 -1.32 4.48 20.35
C GLY A 169 -0.89 5.62 19.42
N ARG A 170 -0.23 6.64 19.98
CA ARG A 170 0.31 7.79 19.24
C ARG A 170 1.76 7.64 18.78
N ASN A 171 2.42 6.54 19.14
CA ASN A 171 3.85 6.32 18.96
C ASN A 171 4.12 5.08 18.08
N PRO A 172 3.74 5.11 16.79
CA PRO A 172 4.10 4.04 15.85
C PRO A 172 5.62 3.98 15.65
N ASP A 173 6.12 2.80 15.28
CA ASP A 173 7.54 2.60 14.95
C ASP A 173 7.93 3.39 13.69
N ASN A 174 7.03 3.45 12.70
CA ASN A 174 7.19 4.25 11.49
C ASN A 174 5.94 5.08 11.22
N ARG A 175 6.12 6.33 10.79
CA ARG A 175 5.03 7.22 10.38
C ARG A 175 5.46 8.16 9.27
N VAL A 176 4.94 7.91 8.07
CA VAL A 176 5.18 8.76 6.90
C VAL A 176 3.89 9.49 6.54
N ALA A 177 3.97 10.80 6.42
CA ALA A 177 2.84 11.64 6.04
C ALA A 177 3.16 12.36 4.72
N ILE A 178 2.28 12.24 3.74
CA ILE A 178 2.42 12.84 2.41
C ILE A 178 1.24 13.80 2.19
N PRO A 179 1.49 15.11 2.10
CA PRO A 179 0.45 16.06 1.70
C PRO A 179 0.16 15.90 0.20
N LEU A 180 -1.11 16.06 -0.17
CA LEU A 180 -1.57 16.06 -1.55
C LEU A 180 -2.52 17.22 -1.78
N ASP A 181 -2.44 17.87 -2.92
CA ASP A 181 -3.52 18.74 -3.38
C ASP A 181 -4.69 17.92 -3.97
N SER A 182 -5.77 18.60 -4.34
CA SER A 182 -6.96 17.95 -4.91
C SER A 182 -6.69 17.23 -6.23
N ASN A 183 -5.84 17.78 -7.09
CA ASN A 183 -5.51 17.18 -8.38
C ASN A 183 -4.62 15.96 -8.21
N GLN A 184 -3.62 16.02 -7.34
CA GLN A 184 -2.78 14.88 -6.97
C GLN A 184 -3.63 13.72 -6.41
N LEU A 185 -4.61 14.02 -5.54
CA LEU A 185 -5.51 12.99 -5.01
C LEU A 185 -6.41 12.37 -6.10
N LYS A 186 -6.91 13.20 -7.04
CA LYS A 186 -7.69 12.70 -8.19
C LYS A 186 -6.83 11.84 -9.13
N ILE A 187 -5.61 12.27 -9.44
CA ILE A 187 -4.65 11.50 -10.25
C ILE A 187 -4.36 10.17 -9.59
N PHE A 188 -4.12 10.16 -8.27
CA PHE A 188 -3.95 8.94 -7.49
C PHE A 188 -5.13 7.97 -7.68
N ALA A 189 -6.37 8.45 -7.54
CA ALA A 189 -7.57 7.64 -7.73
C ALA A 189 -7.72 7.12 -9.17
N ILE A 190 -7.51 7.97 -10.17
CA ILE A 190 -7.62 7.59 -11.59
C ILE A 190 -6.60 6.51 -11.93
N MET A 191 -5.33 6.73 -11.58
CA MET A 191 -4.25 5.80 -11.92
C MET A 191 -4.44 4.44 -11.26
N ILE A 192 -4.81 4.40 -9.98
CA ILE A 192 -5.09 3.13 -9.28
C ILE A 192 -6.29 2.43 -9.92
N LYS A 193 -7.40 3.14 -10.15
CA LYS A 193 -8.61 2.58 -10.75
C LYS A 193 -8.31 1.97 -12.12
N THR A 194 -7.65 2.71 -13.02
CA THR A 194 -7.31 2.25 -14.36
C THR A 194 -6.46 0.98 -14.33
N HIS A 195 -5.47 0.91 -13.44
CA HIS A 195 -4.59 -0.25 -13.36
C HIS A 195 -5.27 -1.48 -12.74
N ILE A 196 -6.12 -1.30 -11.73
CA ILE A 196 -6.93 -2.40 -11.19
C ILE A 196 -7.89 -2.93 -12.27
N GLU A 197 -8.59 -2.05 -12.97
CA GLU A 197 -9.54 -2.45 -14.03
C GLU A 197 -8.83 -3.18 -15.18
N ALA A 198 -7.67 -2.68 -15.62
CA ALA A 198 -6.85 -3.35 -16.62
C ALA A 198 -6.39 -4.73 -16.14
N PHE A 199 -5.95 -4.85 -14.89
CA PHE A 199 -5.55 -6.13 -14.32
C PHE A 199 -6.71 -7.12 -14.23
N LEU A 200 -7.90 -6.69 -13.80
CA LEU A 200 -9.08 -7.56 -13.73
C LEU A 200 -9.55 -8.00 -15.11
N ALA A 201 -9.54 -7.09 -16.10
CA ALA A 201 -9.87 -7.43 -17.48
C ALA A 201 -8.91 -8.49 -18.04
N LEU A 202 -7.62 -8.38 -17.73
CA LEU A 202 -6.62 -9.38 -18.09
C LEU A 202 -6.85 -10.71 -17.36
N LYS A 203 -7.05 -10.68 -16.04
CA LYS A 203 -7.23 -11.86 -15.17
C LYS A 203 -8.42 -12.72 -15.56
N TYR A 204 -9.50 -12.11 -16.04
CA TYR A 204 -10.72 -12.83 -16.43
C TYR A 204 -10.85 -13.06 -17.93
N ASN A 205 -9.82 -12.75 -18.72
CA ASN A 205 -9.85 -13.00 -20.16
C ASN A 205 -9.56 -14.48 -20.45
N PRO A 206 -10.53 -15.28 -20.95
CA PRO A 206 -10.34 -16.70 -21.17
C PRO A 206 -9.37 -17.02 -22.32
N TYR A 207 -9.04 -16.03 -23.16
CA TYR A 207 -8.13 -16.18 -24.29
C TYR A 207 -6.68 -15.83 -23.94
N ILE A 208 -6.41 -15.36 -22.72
CA ILE A 208 -5.05 -15.04 -22.27
C ILE A 208 -4.60 -16.16 -21.33
N PRO A 209 -3.49 -16.85 -21.63
CA PRO A 209 -3.04 -17.98 -20.82
C PRO A 209 -2.68 -17.51 -19.40
N ASP A 210 -3.01 -18.34 -18.42
CA ASP A 210 -2.79 -18.09 -16.98
C ASP A 210 -1.34 -17.72 -16.63
N SER A 211 -0.39 -18.05 -17.49
CA SER A 211 1.05 -17.76 -17.35
C SER A 211 1.39 -16.28 -17.21
N PHE A 212 0.48 -15.36 -17.56
CA PHE A 212 0.65 -13.91 -17.28
C PHE A 212 0.27 -13.50 -15.86
N CYS A 213 -0.52 -14.32 -15.16
CA CYS A 213 -1.07 -14.04 -13.83
C CYS A 213 -0.60 -15.03 -12.74
N THR A 214 0.11 -16.11 -13.08
CA THR A 214 0.54 -17.12 -12.08
C THR A 214 1.87 -16.78 -11.43
N ILE A 215 1.88 -16.80 -10.10
CA ILE A 215 3.09 -17.04 -9.31
C ILE A 215 3.42 -18.52 -9.47
N VAL A 216 4.55 -18.84 -10.11
CA VAL A 216 5.12 -20.18 -10.00
C VAL A 216 5.70 -20.28 -8.58
N GLU A 217 5.06 -21.06 -7.72
CA GLU A 217 5.69 -21.52 -6.48
C GLU A 217 6.91 -22.35 -6.87
N ILE A 218 8.08 -21.90 -6.47
CA ILE A 218 9.30 -22.70 -6.54
C ILE A 218 9.29 -23.48 -5.23
N GLU A 219 8.92 -24.76 -5.29
CA GLU A 219 9.34 -25.70 -4.25
C GLU A 219 10.87 -25.80 -4.35
N GLU A 220 11.56 -25.46 -3.25
CA GLU A 220 13.01 -25.62 -3.11
C GLU A 220 13.43 -27.09 -3.10
#